data_AF-A0A6N7GVJ9-F1
#
_entry.id   AF-A0A6N7GVJ9-F1
#
_cell.length_a   1.000
_cell.length_b   1.000
_cell.length_c   1.000
_cell.angle_alpha   90.00
_cell.angle_beta   90.00
_cell.angle_gamma   90.00
#
_symmetry.space_group_name_H-M   'P 1'
#
loop_
_entity.id
_entity.type
_entity.pdbx_description
1 polymer ?
#
loop_
_entity_poly.entity_id
_entity_poly.type
_entity_poly.pdbx_seq_one_letter_code
_entity_poly.pdbx_strand_id
1 'polypeptide(L)' 'MTDTVLPSGQGLTLRTCGFGLASAIAVWVSVTAVILIEIVLSYLIRDNLFLSVLMLIYPVDGIRAWQAAPPL' A
#
# COMPACT_ATOMS: atom_id res chain seq x y z
N MET A 1 36.92 -0.18 -37.73
CA MET A 1 35.84 0.42 -36.93
C MET A 1 34.87 -0.69 -36.52
N THR A 2 34.58 -0.75 -35.22
CA THR A 2 33.37 -1.32 -34.57
C THR A 2 32.93 -2.74 -34.94
N ASP A 3 33.47 -3.74 -34.24
CA ASP A 3 32.78 -5.03 -34.06
C ASP A 3 32.59 -5.31 -32.57
N THR A 4 31.52 -4.74 -32.01
CA THR A 4 30.79 -5.24 -30.82
C THR A 4 29.65 -4.27 -30.50
N VAL A 5 28.58 -4.37 -31.29
CA VAL A 5 27.26 -3.79 -30.97
C VAL A 5 26.22 -4.89 -30.87
N LEU A 6 26.53 -5.95 -30.13
CA LEU A 6 25.47 -6.67 -29.43
C LEU A 6 25.35 -6.01 -28.06
N PRO A 7 24.22 -5.41 -27.68
CA PRO A 7 24.00 -5.10 -26.28
C PRO A 7 24.03 -6.46 -25.57
N SER A 8 25.11 -6.73 -24.87
CA SER A 8 25.26 -7.92 -24.03
C SER A 8 23.99 -8.07 -23.20
N GLY A 9 23.17 -9.06 -23.52
CA GLY A 9 21.86 -9.30 -22.87
C GLY A 9 21.96 -9.47 -21.35
N GLN A 10 23.17 -9.66 -20.84
CA GLN A 10 23.55 -9.65 -19.44
C GLN A 10 23.28 -8.31 -18.72
N GLY A 11 23.20 -7.18 -19.45
CA GLY A 11 22.90 -5.87 -18.86
C GLY A 11 21.41 -5.64 -18.57
N LEU A 12 20.50 -6.38 -19.22
CA LEU A 12 19.05 -6.19 -19.06
C LEU A 12 18.47 -7.06 -17.94
N THR A 13 18.97 -8.28 -17.78
CA THR A 13 18.52 -9.23 -16.75
C THR A 13 18.80 -8.76 -15.32
N LEU A 14 19.93 -8.09 -15.09
CA LEU A 14 20.24 -7.52 -13.77
C LEU A 14 19.35 -6.29 -13.46
N ARG A 15 19.00 -5.50 -14.49
CA ARG A 15 18.09 -4.35 -14.37
C ARG A 15 16.65 -4.76 -14.05
N THR A 16 16.14 -5.83 -14.65
CA THR A 16 14.77 -6.32 -14.38
C THR A 16 14.67 -7.07 -13.05
N CYS A 17 15.71 -7.78 -12.63
CA CYS A 17 15.76 -8.42 -11.32
C CYS A 17 15.80 -7.37 -10.18
N GLY A 18 16.60 -6.31 -10.36
CA GLY A 18 16.62 -5.16 -9.44
C GLY A 18 15.30 -4.38 -9.43
N PHE A 19 14.64 -4.23 -10.59
CA PHE A 19 13.32 -3.62 -10.69
C PHE A 19 12.24 -4.44 -9.99
N GLY A 20 12.24 -5.77 -10.13
CA GLY A 20 11.29 -6.65 -9.43
C GLY A 20 11.42 -6.55 -7.90
N LEU A 21 12.64 -6.50 -7.38
CA LEU A 21 12.88 -6.33 -5.95
C LEU A 21 12.55 -4.92 -5.47
N ALA A 22 12.90 -3.88 -6.25
CA ALA A 22 12.56 -2.49 -5.96
C ALA A 22 11.03 -2.25 -6.01
N SER A 23 10.32 -2.91 -6.93
CA SER A 23 8.86 -2.87 -7.01
C SER A 23 8.21 -3.61 -5.84
N ALA A 24 8.78 -4.74 -5.37
CA ALA A 24 8.29 -5.38 -4.16
C ALA A 24 8.48 -4.46 -2.94
N ILE A 25 9.62 -3.80 -2.80
CA ILE A 25 9.87 -2.82 -1.74
C ILE A 25 8.90 -1.63 -1.85
N ALA A 26 8.68 -1.09 -3.05
CA ALA A 26 7.73 0.00 -3.28
C ALA A 26 6.28 -0.41 -2.98
N VAL A 27 5.88 -1.64 -3.30
CA VAL A 27 4.56 -2.19 -2.99
C VAL A 27 4.40 -2.35 -1.48
N TRP A 28 5.36 -2.93 -0.78
CA TRP A 28 5.30 -3.08 0.69
C TRP A 28 5.34 -1.72 1.40
N VAL A 29 6.13 -0.77 0.92
CA VAL A 29 6.14 0.61 1.43
C VAL A 29 4.77 1.27 1.23
N SER A 30 4.16 1.11 0.06
CA SER A 30 2.81 1.62 -0.22
C SER A 30 1.75 0.98 0.68
N VAL A 31 1.75 -0.35 0.80
CA VAL A 31 0.82 -1.10 1.66
C VAL A 31 0.97 -0.67 3.12
N THR A 32 2.20 -0.58 3.62
CA THR A 32 2.46 -0.19 5.02
C THR A 32 2.06 1.27 5.26
N ALA A 33 2.32 2.16 4.31
CA ALA A 33 1.90 3.55 4.39
C ALA A 33 0.37 3.69 4.42
N VAL A 34 -0.34 2.95 3.57
CA VAL A 34 -1.81 2.89 3.57
C VAL A 34 -2.33 2.39 4.91
N ILE A 35 -1.77 1.30 5.45
CA ILE A 35 -2.18 0.76 6.77
C ILE A 35 -1.93 1.78 7.89
N LEU A 36 -0.76 2.43 7.91
CA LEU A 36 -0.43 3.45 8.90
C LEU A 36 -1.42 4.63 8.86
N ILE A 37 -1.66 5.17 7.67
CA ILE A 37 -2.59 6.28 7.47
C ILE A 37 -3.99 5.86 7.89
N GLU A 38 -4.46 4.69 7.44
CA GLU A 38 -5.77 4.16 7.80
C GLU A 38 -5.95 4.03 9.32
N ILE A 39 -4.94 3.51 10.04
CA ILE A 39 -4.99 3.38 11.51
C ILE A 39 -5.02 4.75 12.20
N VAL A 40 -4.16 5.68 11.76
CA VAL A 40 -4.09 7.04 12.32
C VAL A 40 -5.40 7.79 12.10
N LEU A 41 -5.96 7.73 10.89
CA LEU A 41 -7.25 8.35 10.58
C LEU A 41 -8.40 7.67 11.31
N SER A 42 -8.37 6.34 11.44
CA SER A 42 -9.34 5.60 12.25
C SER A 42 -9.33 6.14 13.68
N TYR A 43 -8.16 6.26 14.30
CA TYR A 43 -8.07 6.74 15.68
C TYR A 43 -8.52 8.20 15.85
N LEU A 44 -8.15 9.08 14.91
CA LEU A 44 -8.41 10.53 15.01
C LEU A 44 -9.85 10.91 14.61
N ILE A 45 -10.34 10.37 13.50
CA ILE A 45 -11.58 10.84 12.86
C ILE A 45 -12.66 9.75 12.92
N ARG A 46 -12.28 8.48 13.09
CA ARG A 46 -13.16 7.29 12.97
C ARG A 46 -13.91 7.17 11.64
N ASP A 47 -13.54 8.00 10.66
CA ASP A 47 -14.10 8.05 9.30
C ASP A 47 -12.96 7.84 8.30
N ASN A 48 -12.56 6.58 8.08
CA ASN A 48 -11.58 6.20 7.07
C ASN A 48 -12.28 5.41 5.95
N LEU A 49 -11.65 5.33 4.78
CA LEU A 49 -12.23 4.70 3.60
C LEU A 49 -12.50 3.21 3.87
N PHE A 50 -11.64 2.56 4.64
CA PHE A 50 -11.80 1.16 5.02
C PHE A 50 -13.04 0.92 5.91
N LEU A 51 -13.26 1.69 6.98
CA LEU A 51 -14.44 1.54 7.84
C LEU A 51 -15.72 1.86 7.08
N SER A 52 -15.70 2.85 6.21
CA SER A 52 -16.87 3.20 5.38
C SER A 52 -17.23 2.08 4.41
N VAL A 53 -16.25 1.49 3.73
CA VAL A 53 -16.48 0.33 2.85
C VAL A 53 -16.86 -0.91 3.66
N LEU A 54 -16.21 -1.15 4.79
CA LEU A 54 -16.50 -2.27 5.68
C LEU A 54 -17.94 -2.19 6.21
N MET A 55 -18.39 -1.01 6.67
CA MET A 55 -19.77 -0.79 7.10
C MET A 55 -20.80 -1.00 5.99
N LEU A 56 -20.43 -0.69 4.75
CA LEU A 56 -21.30 -0.86 3.60
C LEU A 56 -21.48 -2.34 3.26
N ILE A 57 -20.40 -3.12 3.35
CA ILE A 57 -20.42 -4.57 3.07
C ILE A 57 -21.02 -5.33 4.25
N TYR A 58 -20.56 -5.02 5.46
CA TYR A 58 -20.96 -5.65 6.70
C TYR A 58 -21.00 -4.64 7.84
N PRO A 59 -22.20 -4.14 8.21
CA PRO A 59 -22.33 -3.21 9.31
C PRO A 59 -22.06 -3.93 10.64
N VAL A 60 -20.89 -3.68 11.23
CA VAL A 60 -20.51 -4.20 12.55
C VAL A 60 -20.98 -3.24 13.63
N ASP A 61 -21.85 -3.71 14.53
CA ASP A 61 -22.37 -2.88 15.64
C ASP A 61 -21.27 -2.37 16.59
N GLY A 62 -20.21 -3.15 16.79
CA GLY A 62 -19.04 -2.71 17.56
C GLY A 62 -18.32 -1.50 16.94
N ILE A 63 -18.24 -1.44 15.61
CA ILE A 63 -17.65 -0.31 14.89
C ILE A 63 -18.59 0.90 14.93
N ARG A 64 -19.91 0.69 14.84
CA ARG A 64 -20.93 1.75 15.04
C ARG A 64 -20.83 2.40 16.41
N ALA A 65 -20.76 1.58 17.47
CA ALA A 65 -20.66 2.07 18.84
C ALA A 65 -19.35 2.83 19.06
N TRP A 66 -18.27 2.36 18.45
CA TRP A 66 -16.99 3.07 18.46
C TRP A 66 -17.06 4.37 17.65
N GLN A 67 -17.66 4.43 16.47
CA GLN A 67 -17.81 5.69 15.72
C GLN A 67 -18.72 6.72 16.41
N ALA A 68 -19.77 6.25 17.10
CA ALA A 68 -20.71 7.11 17.83
C ALA A 68 -20.14 7.68 19.14
N ALA A 69 -19.07 7.06 19.67
CA ALA A 69 -18.39 7.60 20.84
C ALA A 69 -17.58 8.85 20.43
N PRO A 70 -17.68 9.96 21.18
CA PRO A 70 -16.93 11.18 20.88
C PRO A 70 -15.41 10.91 20.85
N PRO A 71 -14.66 11.42 19.86
CA PRO A 71 -13.21 11.54 19.99
C PRO A 71 -12.86 12.36 21.23
N LEU A 72 -11.83 11.93 21.94
CA LEU A 72 -11.32 12.55 23.17
C LEU A 72 -10.92 14.01 22.93
#